data_AF-A0AAE3YH41-F1
#
_entry.id   AF-A0AAE3YH41-F1
#
_cell.length_a   1.000
_cell.length_b   1.000
_cell.length_c   1.000
_cell.angle_alpha   90.00
_cell.angle_beta   90.00
_cell.angle_gamma   90.00
#
_symmetry.space_group_name_H-M   'P 1'
#
loop_
_entity.id
_entity.type
_entity.pdbx_description
1 polymer ?
#
loop_
_entity_poly.entity_id
_entity_poly.type
_entity_poly.pdbx_seq_one_letter_code
_entity_poly.pdbx_strand_id
1 'polypeptide(L)'
;MAPTEEASATPEPEVTTPAAAAPSQPAVSAVNQAALNKANQYASVMHMSKQGVYDQLVSEYGEKFTPEAAQYAIDNMKADWNANALAKAKVYQKQMSMSPSAIYDQLVSEYGEKFTPAEAQYAVDHLTQ
;
A
#
# COMPACT_ATOMS: atom_id res chain seq x y z
N MET A 1 3.88 55.58 13.14
CA MET A 1 4.32 54.22 13.47
C MET A 1 4.07 53.35 12.25
N ALA A 2 5.14 52.92 11.59
CA ALA A 2 5.15 51.80 10.64
C ALA A 2 5.95 50.67 11.32
N PRO A 3 5.61 49.40 11.06
CA PRO A 3 6.25 48.67 9.96
C PRO A 3 5.23 47.91 9.09
N THR A 4 5.31 48.02 7.76
CA THR A 4 6.09 47.18 6.83
C THR A 4 5.41 45.83 6.55
N GLU A 5 4.70 45.82 5.44
CA GLU A 5 4.28 44.64 4.67
C GLU A 5 5.53 44.05 4.02
N GLU A 6 5.95 42.87 4.48
CA GLU A 6 7.09 42.15 3.92
C GLU A 6 6.57 40.89 3.20
N ALA A 7 6.36 41.04 1.90
CA ALA A 7 6.20 39.94 0.97
C ALA A 7 7.52 39.17 0.88
N SER A 8 7.58 37.99 1.49
CA SER A 8 8.69 37.05 1.31
C SER A 8 8.27 36.00 0.27
N ALA A 9 8.46 36.36 -1.01
CA ALA A 9 8.52 35.40 -2.09
C ALA A 9 9.88 34.68 -2.00
N THR A 10 9.86 33.44 -1.51
CA THR A 10 11.00 32.51 -1.63
C THR A 10 10.74 31.64 -2.86
N PRO A 11 11.70 31.51 -3.79
CA PRO A 11 11.51 30.86 -5.08
C PRO A 11 11.28 29.35 -4.90
N GLU A 12 10.17 28.89 -5.48
CA GLU A 12 9.88 27.49 -5.76
C GLU A 12 11.03 26.92 -6.60
N PRO A 13 11.66 25.79 -6.24
CA PRO A 13 12.56 25.12 -7.15
C PRO A 13 11.72 24.61 -8.33
N GLU A 14 11.85 25.29 -9.47
CA GLU A 14 11.38 24.85 -10.77
C GLU A 14 12.05 23.49 -11.06
N VAL A 15 11.38 22.40 -10.65
CA VAL A 15 11.75 21.05 -11.07
C VAL A 15 11.39 20.97 -12.54
N THR A 16 12.38 21.32 -13.34
CA THR A 16 12.50 20.96 -14.76
C THR A 16 12.16 19.49 -14.90
N THR A 17 10.91 19.24 -15.27
CA THR A 17 10.41 17.93 -15.65
C THR A 17 11.00 17.65 -17.03
N PRO A 18 11.90 16.66 -17.21
CA PRO A 18 12.33 16.29 -18.54
C PRO A 18 11.11 15.74 -19.28
N ALA A 19 10.83 16.35 -20.42
CA ALA A 19 9.77 15.99 -21.34
C ALA A 19 9.68 14.47 -21.55
N ALA A 20 8.44 13.99 -21.47
CA ALA A 20 8.03 12.62 -21.70
C ALA A 20 8.64 12.03 -22.98
N ALA A 21 9.59 11.11 -22.80
CA ALA A 21 9.79 10.04 -23.74
C ALA A 21 8.67 9.03 -23.50
N ALA A 22 7.81 8.81 -24.50
CA ALA A 22 6.77 7.79 -24.44
C ALA A 22 7.40 6.43 -24.03
N PRO A 23 6.85 5.72 -23.04
CA PRO A 23 7.44 4.46 -22.60
C PRO A 23 7.37 3.43 -23.73
N SER A 24 8.52 3.02 -24.25
CA SER A 24 8.64 1.91 -25.18
C SER A 24 8.08 0.63 -24.55
N GLN A 25 7.36 -0.20 -25.31
CA GLN A 25 6.73 -1.45 -24.82
C GLN A 25 7.64 -2.35 -23.94
N PRO A 26 8.96 -2.51 -24.21
CA PRO A 26 9.85 -3.30 -23.35
C PRO A 26 9.98 -2.69 -21.94
N ALA A 27 10.02 -1.36 -21.84
CA ALA A 27 10.12 -0.65 -20.57
C ALA A 27 8.84 -0.82 -19.74
N VAL A 28 7.66 -0.80 -20.38
CA VAL A 28 6.38 -1.07 -19.70
C VAL A 28 6.38 -2.48 -19.11
N SER A 29 6.86 -3.48 -19.86
CA SER A 29 6.94 -4.85 -19.35
C SER A 29 7.90 -5.00 -18.15
N ALA A 30 9.03 -4.29 -18.16
CA ALA A 30 9.98 -4.27 -17.06
C ALA A 30 9.41 -3.59 -15.81
N VAL A 31 8.70 -2.47 -15.97
CA VAL A 31 8.01 -1.76 -14.88
C VAL A 31 6.93 -2.64 -14.26
N ASN A 32 6.12 -3.29 -15.09
CA ASN A 32 5.08 -4.23 -14.64
C ASN A 32 5.65 -5.41 -13.85
N GLN A 33 6.77 -5.98 -14.29
CA GLN A 33 7.44 -7.07 -13.57
C GLN A 33 8.02 -6.58 -12.23
N ALA A 34 8.60 -5.37 -12.20
CA ALA A 34 9.09 -4.78 -10.97
C ALA A 34 7.95 -4.53 -9.96
N ALA A 35 6.83 -3.98 -10.42
CA ALA A 35 5.63 -3.79 -9.60
C ALA A 35 5.10 -5.13 -9.05
N LEU A 36 5.02 -6.17 -9.90
CA LEU A 36 4.60 -7.50 -9.47
C LEU A 36 5.54 -8.09 -8.41
N ASN A 37 6.85 -7.94 -8.58
CA ASN A 37 7.82 -8.43 -7.58
C ASN A 37 7.67 -7.71 -6.24
N LYS A 38 7.45 -6.39 -6.26
CA LYS A 38 7.20 -5.59 -5.04
C LYS A 38 5.87 -5.94 -4.39
N ALA A 39 4.81 -6.12 -5.19
CA ALA A 39 3.50 -6.55 -4.72
C ALA A 39 3.60 -7.88 -3.94
N ASN A 40 4.31 -8.86 -4.51
CA ASN A 40 4.56 -10.14 -3.86
C ASN A 40 5.34 -10.00 -2.55
N GLN A 41 6.34 -9.12 -2.49
CA GLN A 41 7.07 -8.86 -1.25
C GLN A 41 6.18 -8.24 -0.17
N TYR A 42 5.38 -7.23 -0.51
CA TYR A 42 4.45 -6.63 0.45
C TYR A 42 3.40 -7.62 0.95
N ALA A 43 2.83 -8.43 0.05
CA ALA A 43 1.88 -9.46 0.41
C ALA A 43 2.52 -10.55 1.29
N SER A 44 3.69 -11.07 0.92
CA SER A 44 4.29 -12.23 1.60
C SER A 44 5.06 -11.89 2.88
N VAL A 45 5.73 -10.73 2.92
CA VAL A 45 6.58 -10.32 4.04
C VAL A 45 5.82 -9.45 5.04
N MET A 46 4.99 -8.53 4.54
CA MET A 46 4.25 -7.59 5.41
C MET A 46 2.81 -8.01 5.66
N HIS A 47 2.35 -9.09 5.01
CA HIS A 47 0.99 -9.62 5.12
C HIS A 47 -0.07 -8.55 4.83
N MET A 48 0.19 -7.70 3.85
CA MET A 48 -0.72 -6.62 3.48
C MET A 48 -1.94 -7.16 2.72
N SER A 49 -3.04 -6.41 2.80
CA SER A 49 -4.24 -6.67 2.01
C SER A 49 -4.03 -6.33 0.53
N LYS A 50 -4.94 -6.80 -0.33
CA LYS A 50 -4.93 -6.45 -1.75
C LYS A 50 -4.92 -4.95 -1.98
N GLN A 51 -5.77 -4.21 -1.25
CA GLN A 51 -5.85 -2.76 -1.37
C GLN A 51 -4.61 -2.07 -0.80
N GLY A 52 -4.12 -2.53 0.36
CA GLY A 52 -2.90 -1.98 0.97
C GLY A 52 -1.68 -2.14 0.05
N VAL A 53 -1.54 -3.30 -0.60
CA VAL A 53 -0.46 -3.51 -1.59
C VAL A 53 -0.59 -2.55 -2.76
N TYR A 54 -1.78 -2.37 -3.32
CA TYR A 54 -2.01 -1.42 -4.41
C TYR A 54 -1.61 0.00 -3.99
N ASP A 55 -2.13 0.47 -2.85
CA ASP A 55 -1.87 1.80 -2.33
C ASP A 55 -0.36 2.02 -2.09
N GLN A 56 0.34 1.01 -1.59
CA GLN A 56 1.78 1.07 -1.36
C GLN A 56 2.60 1.16 -2.66
N LEU A 57 2.15 0.49 -3.72
CA LEU A 57 2.80 0.54 -5.02
C LEU A 57 2.67 1.93 -5.67
N VAL A 58 1.50 2.55 -5.56
CA VAL A 58 1.23 3.89 -6.15
C VAL A 58 1.62 5.05 -5.24
N SER A 59 1.92 4.79 -3.97
CA SER A 59 2.23 5.83 -2.99
C SER A 59 3.44 6.67 -3.38
N GLU A 60 3.29 7.98 -3.26
CA GLU A 60 4.37 8.98 -3.37
C GLU A 60 5.48 8.81 -2.32
N TYR A 61 5.22 8.05 -1.25
CA TYR A 61 6.22 7.71 -0.24
C TYR A 61 6.66 6.24 -0.31
N GLY A 62 6.07 5.46 -1.22
CA GLY A 62 6.38 4.06 -1.45
C GLY A 62 7.20 3.85 -2.71
N GLU A 63 6.67 3.06 -3.63
CA GLU A 63 7.39 2.64 -4.84
C GLU A 63 7.15 3.57 -6.06
N LYS A 64 6.14 4.45 -6.00
CA LYS A 64 5.81 5.41 -7.07
C LYS A 64 5.57 4.77 -8.44
N PHE A 65 5.04 3.54 -8.47
CA PHE A 65 4.61 2.93 -9.71
C PHE A 65 3.38 3.64 -10.25
N THR A 66 3.20 3.59 -11.57
CA THR A 66 1.95 4.11 -12.16
C THR A 66 0.77 3.24 -11.72
N PRO A 67 -0.45 3.81 -11.65
CA PRO A 67 -1.66 3.04 -11.35
C PRO A 67 -1.82 1.80 -12.24
N GLU A 68 -1.45 1.87 -13.51
CA GLU A 68 -1.55 0.76 -14.45
C GLU A 68 -0.58 -0.38 -14.10
N ALA A 69 0.66 -0.06 -13.71
CA ALA A 69 1.64 -1.05 -13.30
C ALA A 69 1.26 -1.70 -11.96
N ALA A 70 0.73 -0.91 -11.01
CA ALA A 70 0.21 -1.43 -9.76
C ALA A 70 -1.01 -2.33 -9.98
N GLN A 71 -1.94 -1.93 -10.84
CA GLN A 71 -3.11 -2.73 -11.19
C GLN A 71 -2.69 -4.04 -11.88
N TYR A 72 -1.75 -3.97 -12.84
CA TYR A 72 -1.17 -5.16 -13.46
C TYR A 72 -0.57 -6.11 -12.40
N ALA A 73 0.19 -5.57 -11.45
CA ALA A 73 0.77 -6.37 -10.38
C ALA A 73 -0.31 -7.08 -9.55
N ILE A 74 -1.35 -6.36 -9.14
CA ILE A 74 -2.46 -6.90 -8.35
C ILE A 74 -3.25 -7.97 -9.12
N ASP A 75 -3.50 -7.78 -10.41
CA ASP A 75 -4.27 -8.70 -11.24
C ASP A 75 -3.51 -9.98 -11.59
N ASN A 76 -2.17 -9.89 -11.69
CA ASN A 76 -1.31 -11.03 -12.01
C ASN A 76 -0.77 -11.74 -10.77
N MET A 77 -1.02 -11.19 -9.58
CA MET A 77 -0.57 -11.80 -8.33
C MET A 77 -1.48 -12.95 -7.91
N LYS A 78 -0.84 -14.02 -7.41
CA LYS A 78 -1.52 -15.14 -6.76
C LYS A 78 -1.18 -15.10 -5.29
N ALA A 79 -2.00 -14.41 -4.51
CA ALA A 79 -1.85 -14.31 -3.06
C ALA A 79 -3.06 -14.93 -2.37
N ASP A 80 -2.82 -15.60 -1.24
CA ASP A 80 -3.87 -16.02 -0.32
C ASP A 80 -4.12 -14.88 0.66
N TRP A 81 -5.13 -14.05 0.35
CA TRP A 81 -5.46 -12.87 1.15
C TRP A 81 -6.03 -13.22 2.52
N ASN A 82 -6.70 -14.37 2.63
CA ASN A 82 -7.18 -14.90 3.91
C ASN A 82 -5.98 -15.27 4.80
N ALA A 83 -4.95 -15.90 4.24
CA ALA A 83 -3.72 -16.20 4.96
C ALA A 83 -2.98 -14.92 5.39
N ASN A 84 -2.95 -13.88 4.56
CA ASN A 84 -2.38 -12.59 4.92
C ASN A 84 -3.15 -11.93 6.07
N ALA A 85 -4.48 -11.89 6.00
CA ALA A 85 -5.32 -11.35 7.06
C ALA A 85 -5.09 -12.08 8.38
N LEU A 86 -5.04 -13.43 8.36
CA LEU A 86 -4.76 -14.24 9.54
C LEU A 86 -3.35 -14.00 10.11
N ALA A 87 -2.34 -13.86 9.25
CA ALA A 87 -0.98 -13.57 9.70
C ALA A 87 -0.92 -12.18 10.37
N LYS A 88 -1.57 -11.18 9.79
CA LYS A 88 -1.65 -9.83 10.35
C LYS A 88 -2.42 -9.80 11.66
N ALA A 89 -3.54 -10.51 11.73
CA ALA A 89 -4.33 -10.71 12.95
C ALA A 89 -3.49 -11.30 14.08
N LYS A 90 -2.68 -12.34 13.80
CA LYS A 90 -1.76 -12.95 14.77
C LYS A 90 -0.68 -11.97 15.25
N VAL A 91 -0.19 -11.11 14.37
CA VAL A 91 0.77 -10.05 14.74
C VAL A 91 0.12 -9.07 15.72
N TYR A 92 -1.08 -8.57 15.42
CA TYR A 92 -1.81 -7.67 16.31
C TYR A 92 -2.14 -8.32 17.66
N GLN A 93 -2.59 -9.57 17.66
CA GLN A 93 -2.85 -10.33 18.87
C GLN A 93 -1.59 -10.47 19.74
N LYS A 94 -0.46 -10.88 19.14
CA LYS A 94 0.77 -11.18 19.89
C LYS A 94 1.57 -9.95 20.31
N GLN A 95 1.68 -8.96 19.44
CA GLN A 95 2.54 -7.79 19.67
C GLN A 95 1.80 -6.64 20.34
N MET A 96 0.49 -6.50 20.07
CA MET A 96 -0.32 -5.40 20.60
C MET A 96 -1.37 -5.87 21.61
N SER A 97 -1.47 -7.18 21.89
CA SER A 97 -2.45 -7.75 22.84
C SER A 97 -3.89 -7.32 22.57
N MET A 98 -4.22 -7.11 21.29
CA MET A 98 -5.55 -6.65 20.88
C MET A 98 -6.59 -7.77 21.01
N SER A 99 -7.83 -7.40 21.35
CA SER A 99 -8.95 -8.35 21.32
C SER A 99 -9.33 -8.72 19.88
N PRO A 100 -9.97 -9.89 19.65
CA PRO A 100 -10.43 -10.27 18.31
C PRO A 100 -11.32 -9.22 17.64
N SER A 101 -12.18 -8.53 18.39
CA SER A 101 -13.01 -7.45 17.86
C SER A 101 -12.18 -6.24 17.40
N ALA A 102 -11.21 -5.80 18.20
CA ALA A 102 -10.33 -4.69 17.83
C ALA A 102 -9.44 -5.06 16.64
N ILE A 103 -9.03 -6.33 16.54
CA ILE A 103 -8.29 -6.84 15.38
C ILE A 103 -9.16 -6.80 14.13
N TYR A 104 -10.42 -7.24 14.20
CA TYR A 104 -11.34 -7.15 13.07
C TYR A 104 -11.46 -5.71 12.56
N ASP A 105 -11.74 -4.78 13.47
CA ASP A 105 -11.89 -3.35 13.13
C ASP A 105 -10.61 -2.78 12.51
N GLN A 106 -9.44 -3.17 13.03
CA GLN A 106 -8.14 -2.75 12.50
C GLN A 106 -7.87 -3.32 11.10
N LEU A 107 -8.26 -4.58 10.86
CA LEU A 107 -8.05 -5.23 9.56
C LEU A 107 -8.91 -4.58 8.48
N VAL A 108 -10.15 -4.21 8.77
CA VAL A 108 -11.07 -3.58 7.79
C VAL A 108 -10.92 -2.06 7.67
N SER A 109 -10.24 -1.43 8.62
CA SER A 109 -10.11 0.03 8.68
C SER A 109 -9.52 0.61 7.40
N GLU A 110 -10.13 1.69 6.90
CA GLU A 110 -9.63 2.49 5.77
C GLU A 110 -8.31 3.18 6.07
N TYR A 111 -7.95 3.35 7.34
CA TYR A 111 -6.65 3.88 7.76
C TYR A 111 -5.70 2.79 8.28
N GLY A 112 -6.19 1.55 8.36
CA GLY A 112 -5.44 0.38 8.81
C GLY A 112 -5.04 -0.50 7.64
N GLU A 113 -5.46 -1.76 7.69
CA GLU A 113 -4.98 -2.77 6.73
C GLU A 113 -5.83 -2.90 5.47
N LYS A 114 -7.06 -2.36 5.43
CA LYS A 114 -7.97 -2.40 4.27
C LYS A 114 -8.25 -3.80 3.72
N PHE A 115 -8.28 -4.82 4.57
CA PHE A 115 -8.81 -6.13 4.20
C PHE A 115 -10.31 -6.03 3.96
N THR A 116 -10.83 -6.93 3.13
CA THR A 116 -12.28 -7.05 2.99
C THR A 116 -12.88 -7.58 4.30
N PRO A 117 -14.15 -7.26 4.60
CA PRO A 117 -14.85 -7.80 5.76
C PRO A 117 -14.78 -9.34 5.85
N ALA A 118 -14.85 -10.03 4.70
CA ALA A 118 -14.77 -11.49 4.64
C ALA A 118 -13.40 -12.03 5.05
N GLU A 119 -12.31 -11.40 4.59
CA GLU A 119 -10.94 -11.78 4.94
C GLU A 119 -10.63 -11.49 6.41
N ALA A 120 -11.11 -10.33 6.92
CA ALA A 120 -10.97 -9.98 8.32
C ALA A 120 -11.76 -10.94 9.21
N GLN A 121 -12.99 -11.30 8.83
CA GLN A 121 -13.81 -12.27 9.55
C GLN A 121 -13.12 -13.65 9.58
N TYR A 122 -12.65 -14.11 8.42
CA TYR A 122 -11.88 -15.35 8.34
C TYR A 122 -10.68 -15.32 9.29
N ALA A 123 -9.93 -14.21 9.31
CA ALA A 123 -8.77 -14.07 10.17
C ALA A 123 -9.13 -14.22 11.65
N VAL A 124 -10.17 -13.52 12.13
CA VAL A 124 -10.57 -13.58 13.55
C VAL A 124 -11.21 -14.92 13.94
N ASP A 125 -11.95 -15.56 13.04
CA ASP A 125 -12.52 -16.90 13.27
C ASP A 125 -11.43 -17.97 13.44
N HIS A 126 -10.26 -17.74 12.82
CA HIS A 126 -9.10 -18.64 12.88
C HIS A 126 -8.01 -18.14 13.85
N LEU A 127 -8.24 -17.06 14.60
CA LEU A 127 -7.43 -16.71 15.75
C LEU A 127 -7.77 -17.68 16.88
N THR A 128 -6.93 -18.69 17.06
CA THR A 128 -6.98 -19.51 18.28
C THR A 128 -6.73 -18.62 19.51
N GLN A 129 -7.55 -18.81 20.54
CA GLN A 129 -7.41 -18.16 21.86
C GLN A 129 -6.06 -18.49 22.49
#